data_AF-A0A2A4MQ98-F1
#
_entry.id   AF-A0A2A4MQ98-F1
#
_cell.length_a   1.000
_cell.length_b   1.000
_cell.length_c   1.000
_cell.angle_alpha   90.00
_cell.angle_beta   90.00
_cell.angle_gamma   90.00
#
_symmetry.space_group_name_H-M   'P 1'
#
loop_
_entity.id
_entity.type
_entity.pdbx_description
1 polymer ?
#
loop_
_entity_poly.entity_id
_entity_poly.type
_entity_poly.pdbx_seq_one_letter_code
_entity_poly.pdbx_strand_id
1 'polypeptide(L)'
;MVKHRNWVREEVWAALVLYLKTEFGRIHKGNPEIIALSQKIYRTPSSVALKMSNLAALDQTLDRKYQHDESFVEILKESKSKNDQNRNQHLIPMEQRGIWSTKN
;
A
#
# COMPACT_ATOMS: atom_id res chain seq x y z
N MET A 1 7.03 -39.35 -7.81
CA MET A 1 6.19 -38.13 -7.87
C MET A 1 6.28 -37.41 -6.54
N VAL A 2 6.59 -36.11 -6.53
CA VAL A 2 6.57 -35.30 -5.29
C VAL A 2 5.11 -35.08 -4.91
N LYS A 3 4.72 -35.50 -3.70
CA LYS A 3 3.35 -35.34 -3.21
C LYS A 3 3.16 -33.89 -2.77
N HIS A 4 2.30 -33.15 -3.45
CA HIS A 4 1.97 -31.78 -3.05
C HIS A 4 1.17 -31.78 -1.75
N ARG A 5 1.62 -30.98 -0.77
CA ARG A 5 0.94 -30.79 0.51
C ARG A 5 -0.26 -29.86 0.33
N ASN A 6 -1.46 -30.39 0.57
CA ASN A 6 -2.70 -29.61 0.55
C ASN A 6 -2.67 -28.46 1.56
N TRP A 7 -3.34 -27.36 1.22
CA TRP A 7 -3.54 -26.22 2.12
C TRP A 7 -4.58 -26.57 3.17
N VAL A 8 -4.24 -26.39 4.45
CA VAL A 8 -5.21 -26.50 5.54
C VAL A 8 -5.86 -25.15 5.83
N ARG A 9 -7.01 -25.15 6.51
CA ARG A 9 -7.85 -23.96 6.70
C ARG A 9 -7.08 -22.81 7.38
N GLU A 10 -6.26 -23.14 8.37
CA GLU A 10 -5.48 -22.19 9.18
C GLU A 10 -4.41 -21.49 8.32
N GLU A 11 -3.79 -22.22 7.39
CA GLU A 11 -2.80 -21.67 6.46
C GLU A 11 -3.46 -20.72 5.46
N VAL A 12 -4.63 -21.09 4.94
CA VAL A 12 -5.40 -20.23 4.04
C VAL A 12 -5.84 -18.96 4.77
N TRP A 13 -6.33 -19.11 6.01
CA TRP A 13 -6.71 -17.98 6.84
C TRP A 13 -5.54 -17.03 7.08
N ALA A 14 -4.36 -17.55 7.44
CA ALA A 14 -3.18 -16.73 7.66
C ALA A 14 -2.73 -15.99 6.38
N ALA A 15 -2.77 -16.65 5.22
CA ALA A 15 -2.49 -16.02 3.93
C ALA A 15 -3.53 -14.95 3.57
N LEU A 16 -4.81 -15.18 3.88
CA LEU A 16 -5.88 -14.20 3.67
C LEU A 16 -5.71 -12.97 4.56
N VAL A 17 -5.43 -13.17 5.85
CA VAL A 17 -5.19 -12.06 6.79
C VAL A 17 -3.98 -11.22 6.35
N LEU A 18 -2.92 -11.85 5.85
CA LEU A 18 -1.78 -11.12 5.30
C LEU A 18 -2.18 -10.37 4.02
N TYR A 19 -2.88 -11.02 3.10
CA TYR A 19 -3.39 -10.39 1.87
C TYR A 19 -4.16 -9.10 2.16
N LEU A 20 -5.09 -9.13 3.10
CA LEU A 20 -5.91 -7.97 3.47
C LEU A 20 -5.10 -6.79 4.05
N LYS A 21 -3.85 -7.03 4.47
CA LYS A 21 -2.92 -6.02 4.99
C LYS A 21 -1.85 -5.60 3.99
N THR A 22 -1.63 -6.40 2.94
CA THR A 22 -0.56 -6.20 1.98
C THR A 22 -1.10 -5.49 0.73
N GLU A 23 -0.46 -4.38 0.34
CA GLU A 23 -0.76 -3.73 -0.94
C GLU A 23 -0.50 -4.67 -2.12
N PHE A 24 -1.35 -4.62 -3.17
CA PHE A 24 -1.29 -5.57 -4.28
C PHE A 24 0.09 -5.69 -4.95
N GLY A 25 0.78 -4.56 -5.19
CA GLY A 25 2.12 -4.51 -5.79
C GLY A 25 3.24 -5.11 -4.91
N ARG A 26 2.93 -5.46 -3.66
CA ARG A 26 3.86 -6.04 -2.67
C ARG A 26 3.66 -7.55 -2.51
N ILE A 27 2.77 -8.19 -3.26
CA ILE A 27 2.55 -9.64 -3.22
C ILE A 27 3.61 -10.35 -4.07
N HIS A 28 4.80 -10.56 -3.51
CA HIS A 28 5.88 -11.30 -4.18
C HIS A 28 6.73 -12.08 -3.17
N LYS A 29 7.46 -13.10 -3.64
CA LYS A 29 8.29 -14.00 -2.81
C LYS A 29 9.38 -13.29 -1.97
N GLY A 30 9.72 -12.05 -2.32
CA GLY A 30 10.72 -11.24 -1.64
C GLY A 30 10.15 -10.31 -0.56
N ASN A 31 8.82 -10.27 -0.38
CA ASN A 31 8.21 -9.48 0.67
C ASN A 31 8.55 -10.09 2.05
N PRO A 32 9.14 -9.31 2.98
CA PRO A 32 9.53 -9.80 4.31
C PRO A 32 8.38 -10.44 5.10
N GLU A 33 7.15 -9.92 4.99
CA GLU A 33 5.99 -10.47 5.70
C GLU A 33 5.57 -11.82 5.13
N ILE A 34 5.64 -11.99 3.80
CA ILE A 34 5.38 -13.26 3.12
C ILE A 34 6.44 -14.29 3.51
N ILE A 35 7.72 -13.88 3.58
CA ILE A 35 8.81 -14.74 4.05
C ILE A 35 8.56 -15.17 5.50
N ALA A 36 8.25 -14.23 6.39
CA ALA A 36 7.99 -14.53 7.80
C ALA A 36 6.79 -15.47 7.98
N LEU A 37 5.70 -15.27 7.22
CA LEU A 37 4.55 -16.17 7.24
C LEU A 37 4.92 -17.56 6.72
N SER A 38 5.68 -17.64 5.62
CA SER A 38 6.06 -18.92 5.01
C SER A 38 6.87 -19.81 5.97
N GLN A 39 7.75 -19.20 6.77
CA GLN A 39 8.50 -19.88 7.82
C GLN A 39 7.58 -20.43 8.91
N LYS A 40 6.56 -19.67 9.32
CA LYS A 40 5.60 -20.08 10.38
C LYS A 40 4.70 -21.23 9.96
N ILE A 41 4.31 -21.31 8.68
CA ILE A 41 3.41 -22.36 8.16
C ILE A 41 4.14 -23.48 7.40
N TYR A 42 5.48 -23.49 7.45
CA TYR A 42 6.33 -24.48 6.80
C TYR A 42 6.03 -24.64 5.29
N ARG A 43 5.96 -23.51 4.59
CA ARG A 43 5.83 -23.43 3.13
C ARG A 43 6.93 -22.55 2.54
N THR A 44 7.10 -22.57 1.23
CA THR A 44 8.03 -21.66 0.55
C THR A 44 7.39 -20.28 0.38
N PRO A 45 8.17 -19.18 0.41
CA PRO A 45 7.66 -17.83 0.13
C PRO A 45 6.93 -17.75 -1.21
N SER A 46 7.43 -18.43 -2.24
CA SER A 46 6.78 -18.52 -3.55
C SER A 46 5.40 -19.18 -3.48
N SER A 47 5.25 -20.25 -2.68
CA SER A 47 3.95 -20.91 -2.51
C SER A 47 2.94 -20.01 -1.81
N VAL A 48 3.38 -19.21 -0.83
CA VAL A 48 2.52 -18.27 -0.12
C VAL A 48 2.12 -17.11 -1.01
N ALA A 49 3.09 -16.50 -1.72
CA ALA A 49 2.82 -15.43 -2.68
C ALA A 49 1.81 -15.88 -3.76
N LEU A 50 2.01 -17.07 -4.34
CA LEU A 50 1.07 -17.63 -5.32
C LEU A 50 -0.32 -17.86 -4.73
N LYS A 51 -0.41 -18.33 -3.48
CA LYS A 51 -1.70 -18.52 -2.80
C LYS A 51 -2.40 -17.18 -2.59
N MET A 52 -1.68 -16.13 -2.19
CA MET A 52 -2.22 -14.78 -2.06
C MET A 52 -2.67 -14.22 -3.41
N SER A 53 -1.92 -14.46 -4.50
CA SER A 53 -2.36 -14.08 -5.86
C SER A 53 -3.67 -14.78 -6.26
N ASN A 54 -3.83 -16.06 -5.91
CA ASN A 54 -5.07 -16.78 -6.14
C ASN A 54 -6.25 -16.21 -5.31
N LEU A 55 -5.99 -15.76 -4.08
CA LEU A 55 -7.00 -15.09 -3.25
C LEU A 55 -7.40 -13.73 -3.85
N ALA A 56 -6.42 -12.93 -4.28
CA ALA A 56 -6.64 -11.65 -4.94
C ALA A 56 -7.47 -11.82 -6.23
N ALA A 57 -7.30 -12.91 -6.98
CA ALA A 57 -8.09 -13.18 -8.18
C ALA A 57 -9.59 -13.36 -7.91
N LEU A 58 -9.98 -13.69 -6.67
CA LEU A 58 -11.37 -13.81 -6.22
C LEU A 58 -11.96 -12.49 -5.71
N ASP A 59 -11.12 -11.47 -5.50
CA ASP A 59 -11.53 -10.17 -5.00
C ASP A 59 -12.11 -9.32 -6.14
N GLN A 60 -13.42 -9.16 -6.14
CA GLN A 60 -14.15 -8.36 -7.14
C GLN A 60 -13.97 -6.84 -6.92
N THR A 61 -13.47 -6.43 -5.74
CA THR A 61 -13.17 -5.02 -5.45
C THR A 61 -11.82 -4.59 -6.01
N LEU A 62 -10.95 -5.55 -6.34
CA LEU A 62 -9.77 -5.29 -7.14
C LEU A 62 -10.20 -5.00 -8.57
N ASP A 63 -10.44 -3.73 -8.83
CA ASP A 63 -10.77 -3.26 -10.17
C ASP A 63 -9.50 -3.33 -11.05
N ARG A 64 -9.33 -4.47 -11.73
CA ARG A 64 -8.21 -4.79 -12.64
C ARG A 64 -8.01 -3.71 -13.70
N LYS A 65 -9.04 -2.92 -14.00
CA LYS A 65 -9.06 -1.89 -15.04
C LYS A 65 -8.07 -0.74 -14.78
N TYR A 66 -7.71 -0.48 -13.51
CA TYR A 66 -6.82 0.63 -13.14
C TYR A 66 -5.36 0.22 -12.92
N GLN A 67 -5.01 -1.07 -13.05
CA GLN A 67 -3.62 -1.53 -12.82
C GLN A 67 -2.66 -1.16 -13.97
N HIS A 68 -3.17 -0.74 -15.12
CA HIS A 68 -2.38 -0.34 -16.29
C HIS A 68 -2.71 1.06 -16.83
N ASP A 69 -3.56 1.82 -16.15
CA ASP A 69 -3.94 3.15 -16.63
C ASP A 69 -2.97 4.21 -16.07
N GLU A 70 -1.92 4.51 -16.84
CA GLU A 70 -0.92 5.53 -16.46
C GLU A 70 -1.53 6.91 -16.25
N SER A 71 -2.72 7.18 -16.82
CA SER A 71 -3.44 8.44 -16.58
C SER A 71 -3.85 8.61 -15.12
N PHE A 72 -4.19 7.52 -14.43
CA PHE A 72 -4.61 7.56 -13.03
C PHE A 72 -3.42 7.81 -12.08
N VAL A 73 -2.27 7.22 -12.39
CA VAL A 73 -1.02 7.45 -11.63
C VAL A 73 -0.58 8.90 -11.75
N GLU A 74 -0.73 9.51 -12.93
CA GLU A 74 -0.38 10.93 -13.15
C GLU A 74 -1.36 11.86 -12.42
N ILE A 75 -2.66 11.57 -12.44
CA ILE A 75 -3.68 12.30 -11.65
C ILE A 75 -3.36 12.22 -10.14
N LEU A 76 -2.92 11.07 -9.64
CA LEU A 76 -2.55 10.91 -8.23
C LEU A 76 -1.25 11.66 -7.87
N LYS A 77 -0.27 11.74 -8.78
CA LYS A 77 0.93 12.56 -8.57
C LYS A 77 0.60 14.06 -8.56
N GLU A 78 -0.22 14.52 -9.50
CA GLU A 78 -0.62 15.93 -9.59
C GLU A 78 -1.42 16.39 -8.36
N SER A 79 -2.33 15.54 -7.85
CA SER A 79 -3.13 15.88 -6.67
C SER A 79 -2.28 16.00 -5.39
N LYS A 80 -1.20 15.21 -5.25
CA LYS A 80 -0.24 15.36 -4.14
C LYS A 80 0.59 16.64 -4.25
N SER A 81 1.09 16.97 -5.44
CA SER A 81 1.87 18.19 -5.70
C SER A 81 1.08 19.48 -5.39
N LYS A 82 -0.21 19.51 -5.79
CA LYS A 82 -1.11 20.63 -5.51
C LYS A 82 -1.43 20.79 -4.01
N ASN A 83 -1.44 19.69 -3.26
CA ASN A 83 -1.69 19.72 -1.81
C ASN A 83 -0.47 20.21 -1.01
N ASP A 84 0.75 19.88 -1.45
CA ASP A 84 1.99 20.38 -0.85
C ASP A 84 2.19 21.89 -1.11
N GLN A 85 1.73 22.42 -2.25
CA GLN A 85 1.73 23.87 -2.49
C GLN A 85 0.72 24.65 -1.64
N ASN A 86 -0.38 24.02 -1.21
CA ASN A 86 -1.41 24.67 -0.41
C ASN A 86 -1.07 24.72 1.10
N ARG A 87 -0.14 23.88 1.58
CA ARG A 87 0.31 23.91 2.99
C ARG A 87 1.16 25.13 3.36
N ASN A 88 1.68 25.87 2.38
CA ASN A 88 2.49 27.07 2.60
C ASN A 88 1.73 28.40 2.52
N GLN A 89 0.39 28.39 2.42
CA GLN A 89 -0.43 29.62 2.32
C GLN A 89 -1.16 30.02 3.62
N HIS A 90 -0.79 29.47 4.79
CA HIS A 90 -1.37 29.91 6.07
C HIS A 90 -0.38 30.09 7.22
N LEU A 91 0.84 30.54 6.92
CA LEU A 91 1.69 31.19 7.92
C LEU A 91 1.57 32.71 7.73
N ILE A 92 0.72 33.35 8.54
CA ILE A 92 0.74 34.81 8.71
C ILE A 92 2.10 35.22 9.29
N PRO A 93 2.92 36.03 8.58
CA PRO A 93 4.21 36.47 9.09
C PRO A 93 4.03 37.39 10.30
N MET A 94 4.85 37.19 11.32
CA MET A 94 4.87 37.93 12.60
C MET A 94 5.41 39.38 12.47
N GLU A 95 5.36 39.96 11.26
CA GLU A 95 5.86 41.31 10.93
C GLU A 95 4.76 42.38 10.81
N GLN A 96 3.50 42.05 11.06
CA GLN A 96 2.38 43.02 11.04
C GLN A 96 2.18 43.79 12.36
N ARG A 97 3.20 43.91 13.22
CA ARG A 97 3.15 44.76 14.43
C ARG A 97 4.31 45.75 14.47
N GLY A 98 3.99 47.00 14.10
CA GLY A 98 4.85 48.19 14.14
C GLY A 98 4.63 48.93 12.81
N ILE A 99 4.15 50.18 12.73
CA ILE A 99 4.69 51.39 13.37
C ILE A 99 3.53 52.42 13.49
N TRP A 100 3.14 52.85 14.70
CA TRP A 100 2.67 54.23 14.90
C TRP A 100 3.84 55.01 15.50
N SER A 101 4.40 55.88 14.66
CA SER A 101 5.46 56.82 14.98
C SER A 101 4.93 57.92 15.89
N THR A 102 5.68 58.22 16.96
CA THR A 102 5.48 59.36 17.86
C THR A 102 5.72 60.67 17.10
N LYS A 103 4.74 61.58 17.08
CA LYS A 103 4.98 63.00 16.82
C LYS A 103 4.76 63.80 18.10
N ASN A 104 5.80 64.55 18.44
CA ASN A 104 5.76 65.74 19.27
C ASN A 104 5.09 66.87 18.49
#